data_AF-A0A8B9YTB4-F1
#
_entry.id   AF-A0A8B9YTB4-F1
#
_cell.length_a   1.000
_cell.length_b   1.000
_cell.length_c   1.000
_cell.angle_alpha   90.00
_cell.angle_beta   90.00
_cell.angle_gamma   90.00
#
_symmetry.space_group_name_H-M   'P 1'
#
loop_
_entity.id
_entity.type
_entity.pdbx_description
1 polymer ?
#
loop_
_entity_poly.entity_id
_entity_poly.type
_entity_poly.pdbx_seq_one_letter_code
_entity_poly.pdbx_strand_id
1 'polypeptide(L)'
;LCLSSPETKVLQARRERQDRISRLMGDYLLRGYRMLGETCADCGTILLQDKQRKIYCVACQELDSDVDKDNPALNAQAALSQAREHQLASASEPLELSACTSAPVPRPEHCEGAAAGLKAVRATPPAVLPNADVVACTQEALLQKLTWASAELGSSTSLETSIQLCSLIRACAEALRSLQQLQH
;
A
#
# COMPACT_ATOMS: atom_id res chain seq x y z
N LEU A 1 19.04 -15.02 8.65
CA LEU A 1 17.76 -14.29 8.81
C LEU A 1 16.73 -14.97 7.93
N CYS A 2 15.98 -15.94 8.48
CA CYS A 2 14.95 -16.66 7.73
C CYS A 2 13.63 -15.88 7.83
N LEU A 3 13.44 -14.91 6.94
CA LEU A 3 12.11 -14.31 6.75
C LEU A 3 11.15 -15.39 6.25
N SER A 4 10.00 -15.46 6.89
CA SER A 4 9.15 -16.64 6.84
C SER A 4 8.40 -16.77 5.50
N SER A 5 8.16 -18.02 5.07
CA SER A 5 7.56 -18.36 3.78
C SER A 5 6.26 -17.62 3.37
N PRO A 6 5.34 -17.20 4.25
CA PRO A 6 4.16 -16.45 3.81
C PRO A 6 4.45 -15.03 3.31
N GLU A 7 5.39 -14.30 3.92
CA GLU A 7 5.66 -12.89 3.59
C GLU A 7 6.25 -12.76 2.18
N THR A 8 7.15 -13.68 1.83
CA THR A 8 7.76 -13.71 0.48
C THR A 8 6.74 -14.09 -0.59
N LYS A 9 5.76 -14.97 -0.30
CA LYS A 9 4.68 -15.32 -1.23
C LYS A 9 3.78 -14.13 -1.56
N VAL A 10 3.40 -13.32 -0.57
CA VAL A 10 2.58 -12.12 -0.80
C VAL A 10 3.34 -11.08 -1.64
N LEU A 11 4.62 -10.84 -1.32
CA LEU A 11 5.47 -9.94 -2.09
C LEU A 11 5.71 -10.43 -3.52
N GLN A 12 5.90 -11.74 -3.71
CA GLN A 12 6.08 -12.36 -5.01
C GLN A 12 4.81 -12.30 -5.86
N ALA A 13 3.63 -12.67 -5.32
CA ALA A 13 2.36 -12.56 -6.03
C ALA A 13 2.06 -11.12 -6.46
N ARG A 14 2.35 -10.13 -5.61
CA ARG A 14 2.25 -8.70 -5.97
C ARG A 14 3.19 -8.33 -7.11
N ARG A 15 4.42 -8.86 -7.11
CA ARG A 15 5.42 -8.61 -8.16
C ARG A 15 5.03 -9.26 -9.48
N GLU A 16 4.55 -10.50 -9.46
CA GLU A 16 4.06 -11.22 -10.64
C GLU A 16 2.85 -10.52 -11.27
N ARG A 17 1.91 -10.00 -10.47
CA ARG A 17 0.81 -9.15 -10.98
C ARG A 17 1.35 -7.89 -11.63
N GLN A 18 2.31 -7.20 -11.01
CA GLN A 18 2.90 -5.96 -11.56
C GLN A 18 3.70 -6.24 -12.85
N ASP A 19 4.45 -7.33 -12.92
CA ASP A 19 5.17 -7.76 -14.13
C ASP A 19 4.19 -8.07 -15.27
N ARG A 20 3.03 -8.69 -14.99
CA ARG A 20 1.99 -8.95 -15.99
C ARG A 20 1.34 -7.64 -16.48
N ILE A 21 1.05 -6.70 -15.58
CA ILE A 21 0.58 -5.34 -15.94
C ILE A 21 1.60 -4.64 -16.85
N SER A 22 2.89 -4.67 -16.49
CA SER A 22 3.98 -4.04 -17.25
C SER A 22 4.12 -4.60 -18.67
N ARG A 23 3.94 -5.92 -18.85
CA ARG A 23 3.90 -6.55 -20.19
C ARG A 23 2.72 -6.06 -21.02
N LEU A 24 1.50 -6.11 -20.45
CA LEU A 24 0.28 -5.65 -21.13
C LEU A 24 0.35 -4.17 -21.50
N MET A 25 0.88 -3.31 -20.62
CA MET A 25 1.14 -1.89 -20.96
C MET A 25 2.03 -1.77 -22.20
N GLY A 26 3.12 -2.55 -22.28
CA GLY A 26 3.99 -2.61 -23.46
C GLY A 26 3.24 -2.99 -24.74
N ASP A 27 2.45 -4.05 -24.70
CA ASP A 27 1.67 -4.52 -25.85
C ASP A 27 0.67 -3.46 -26.35
N TYR A 28 -0.02 -2.77 -25.43
CA TYR A 28 -0.95 -1.70 -25.78
C TYR A 28 -0.24 -0.46 -26.36
N LEU A 29 0.93 -0.09 -25.85
CA LEU A 29 1.76 0.98 -26.44
C LEU A 29 2.18 0.62 -27.87
N LEU A 30 2.62 -0.62 -28.13
CA LEU A 30 2.99 -1.11 -29.46
C LEU A 30 1.79 -1.13 -30.43
N ARG A 31 0.57 -1.34 -29.94
CA ARG A 31 -0.68 -1.19 -30.72
C ARG A 31 -1.02 0.27 -31.05
N GLY A 32 -0.30 1.24 -30.49
CA GLY A 32 -0.47 2.68 -30.71
C GLY A 32 -1.37 3.38 -29.70
N TYR A 33 -1.50 2.85 -28.48
CA TYR A 33 -2.16 3.54 -27.36
C TYR A 33 -1.20 4.55 -26.74
N ARG A 34 -1.74 5.62 -26.14
CA ARG A 34 -0.96 6.69 -25.51
C ARG A 34 -1.02 6.59 -23.99
N MET A 35 0.13 6.55 -23.32
CA MET A 35 0.21 6.64 -21.85
C MET A 35 -0.27 8.03 -21.36
N LEU A 36 -1.04 8.05 -20.28
CA LEU A 36 -1.50 9.26 -19.61
C LEU A 36 -0.65 9.55 -18.36
N GLY A 37 -0.67 10.80 -17.89
CA GLY A 37 -0.12 11.19 -16.59
C GLY A 37 -1.08 10.95 -15.42
N GLU A 38 -2.10 10.11 -15.64
CA GLU A 38 -3.22 9.86 -14.72
C GLU A 38 -3.22 8.37 -14.33
N THR A 39 -3.71 8.07 -13.13
CA THR A 39 -3.81 6.71 -12.59
C THR A 39 -5.27 6.31 -12.39
N CYS A 40 -5.56 5.03 -12.52
CA CYS A 40 -6.87 4.45 -12.25
C CYS A 40 -7.22 4.59 -10.76
N ALA A 41 -8.43 5.07 -10.47
CA ALA A 41 -8.90 5.25 -9.09
C ALA A 41 -9.01 3.92 -8.31
N ASP A 42 -9.33 2.84 -9.00
CA ASP A 42 -9.62 1.53 -8.39
C ASP A 42 -8.34 0.73 -8.06
N CYS A 43 -7.33 0.78 -8.94
CA CYS A 43 -6.12 -0.05 -8.82
C CYS A 43 -4.78 0.71 -8.86
N GLY A 44 -4.79 2.04 -9.00
CA GLY A 44 -3.60 2.89 -9.05
C GLY A 44 -2.70 2.70 -10.29
N THR A 45 -3.09 1.86 -11.25
CA THR A 45 -2.30 1.63 -12.48
C THR A 45 -2.44 2.81 -13.44
N ILE A 46 -1.35 3.16 -14.13
CA ILE A 46 -1.32 4.24 -15.13
C ILE A 46 -2.35 3.99 -16.22
N LEU A 47 -3.12 5.02 -16.57
CA LEU A 47 -4.15 4.96 -17.60
C LEU A 47 -3.55 5.10 -19.00
N LEU A 48 -4.16 4.42 -19.95
CA LEU A 48 -3.85 4.47 -21.38
C LEU A 48 -5.02 5.10 -22.14
N GLN A 49 -4.73 5.73 -23.27
CA GLN A 49 -5.73 6.30 -24.17
C GLN A 49 -5.65 5.62 -25.54
N ASP A 50 -6.77 5.06 -25.99
CA ASP A 50 -6.89 4.51 -27.34
C ASP A 50 -6.91 5.62 -28.42
N LYS A 51 -6.73 5.23 -29.68
CA LYS A 51 -6.84 6.06 -30.89
C LYS A 51 -8.16 6.83 -30.94
N GLN A 52 -9.24 6.26 -30.37
CA GLN A 52 -10.56 6.88 -30.23
C GLN A 52 -10.68 7.86 -29.05
N ARG A 53 -9.55 8.27 -28.44
CA ARG A 53 -9.46 9.12 -27.23
C ARG A 53 -10.09 8.55 -25.94
N LYS A 54 -10.68 7.35 -25.97
CA LYS A 54 -11.21 6.66 -24.78
C LYS A 54 -10.10 6.34 -23.78
N ILE A 55 -10.35 6.62 -22.50
CA ILE A 55 -9.49 6.25 -21.36
C ILE A 55 -9.67 4.76 -21.05
N TYR A 56 -8.57 4.06 -20.75
CA TYR A 56 -8.49 2.61 -20.60
C TYR A 56 -7.53 2.22 -19.47
N CYS A 57 -7.92 1.25 -18.63
CA CYS A 57 -7.05 0.67 -17.62
C CYS A 57 -6.74 -0.80 -17.98
N VAL A 58 -5.48 -1.10 -18.31
CA VAL A 58 -5.07 -2.48 -18.63
C VAL A 58 -5.19 -3.44 -17.45
N ALA A 59 -4.99 -2.97 -16.22
CA ALA A 59 -5.11 -3.83 -15.04
C ALA A 59 -6.55 -4.25 -14.82
N CYS A 60 -7.49 -3.29 -14.79
CA CYS A 60 -8.89 -3.61 -14.52
C CYS A 60 -9.61 -4.30 -15.69
N GLN A 61 -9.23 -4.03 -16.93
CA GLN A 61 -9.91 -4.65 -18.07
C GLN A 61 -9.39 -6.07 -18.39
N GLU A 62 -8.10 -6.36 -18.18
CA GLU A 62 -7.46 -7.61 -18.61
C GLU A 62 -7.12 -8.57 -17.46
N LEU A 63 -7.09 -8.12 -16.20
CA LEU A 63 -6.63 -8.94 -15.07
C LEU A 63 -7.70 -9.20 -14.00
N ASP A 64 -8.69 -8.33 -13.84
CA ASP A 64 -9.69 -8.52 -12.78
C ASP A 64 -10.64 -9.70 -13.07
N SER A 65 -10.67 -10.23 -14.30
CA SER A 65 -11.35 -11.51 -14.62
C SER A 65 -10.66 -12.77 -14.07
N ASP A 66 -9.37 -12.69 -13.68
CA ASP A 66 -8.60 -13.82 -13.15
C ASP A 66 -8.37 -13.74 -11.62
N VAL A 67 -8.65 -12.61 -10.98
CA VAL A 67 -8.14 -12.28 -9.62
C VAL A 67 -9.21 -12.39 -8.51
N ASP A 68 -10.47 -12.65 -8.85
CA ASP A 68 -11.58 -12.80 -7.89
C ASP A 68 -11.57 -14.11 -7.07
N LYS A 69 -10.57 -14.99 -7.25
CA LYS A 69 -10.50 -16.31 -6.58
C LYS A 69 -9.34 -16.51 -5.61
N ASP A 70 -8.22 -15.80 -5.78
CA ASP A 70 -7.02 -15.97 -4.95
C ASP A 70 -6.36 -14.64 -4.61
N ASN A 71 -7.07 -13.77 -3.89
CA ASN A 71 -6.52 -12.55 -3.31
C ASN A 71 -6.26 -12.70 -1.80
N PRO A 72 -5.10 -13.26 -1.37
CA PRO A 72 -4.81 -13.50 0.04
C PRO A 72 -4.65 -12.21 0.87
N ALA A 73 -4.51 -11.04 0.24
CA ALA A 73 -4.42 -9.77 0.96
C ALA A 73 -5.78 -9.27 1.49
N LEU A 74 -6.89 -9.67 0.86
CA LEU A 74 -8.25 -9.40 1.35
C LEU A 74 -8.79 -10.54 2.24
N ASN A 75 -8.17 -11.73 2.17
CA ASN A 75 -8.74 -12.95 2.71
C ASN A 75 -8.29 -13.36 4.13
N ALA A 76 -7.79 -12.41 4.94
CA ALA A 76 -7.59 -12.66 6.38
C ALA A 76 -8.89 -13.16 7.04
N GLN A 77 -10.05 -12.71 6.55
CA GLN A 77 -11.36 -13.08 7.07
C GLN A 77 -11.79 -14.53 6.75
N ALA A 78 -11.51 -15.09 5.55
CA ALA A 78 -11.81 -16.52 5.31
C ALA A 78 -10.67 -17.46 5.69
N ALA A 79 -9.44 -16.98 5.93
CA ALA A 79 -8.46 -17.74 6.71
C ALA A 79 -9.00 -18.00 8.14
N LEU A 80 -9.66 -17.01 8.75
CA LEU A 80 -10.37 -17.17 10.03
C LEU A 80 -11.64 -18.03 9.90
N SER A 81 -12.41 -17.95 8.81
CA SER A 81 -13.58 -18.81 8.61
C SER A 81 -13.20 -20.28 8.45
N GLN A 82 -12.18 -20.59 7.63
CA GLN A 82 -11.69 -21.96 7.45
C GLN A 82 -11.14 -22.55 8.75
N ALA A 83 -10.44 -21.75 9.56
CA ALA A 83 -9.99 -22.16 10.89
C ALA A 83 -11.18 -22.45 11.84
N ARG A 84 -12.26 -21.66 11.76
CA ARG A 84 -13.48 -21.86 12.54
C ARG A 84 -14.30 -23.06 12.07
N GLU A 85 -14.35 -23.31 10.76
CA GLU A 85 -15.03 -24.46 10.15
C GLU A 85 -14.35 -25.78 10.56
N HIS A 86 -13.01 -25.81 10.63
CA HIS A 86 -12.27 -26.95 11.18
C HIS A 86 -12.54 -27.22 12.68
N GLN A 87 -12.81 -26.17 13.48
CA GLN A 87 -13.27 -26.33 14.87
C GLN A 87 -14.70 -26.86 14.99
N LEU A 88 -15.57 -26.56 14.02
CA LEU A 88 -16.97 -27.01 14.03
C LEU A 88 -17.12 -28.44 13.50
N ALA A 89 -16.33 -28.84 12.50
CA ALA A 89 -16.31 -30.22 11.98
C ALA A 89 -15.77 -31.26 12.98
N SER A 90 -15.18 -30.82 14.09
CA SER A 90 -14.69 -31.66 15.19
C SER A 90 -15.57 -31.60 16.46
N ALA A 91 -16.71 -30.90 16.41
CA ALA A 91 -17.64 -30.72 17.51
C ALA A 91 -19.09 -31.05 17.12
N SER A 92 -19.49 -32.31 17.28
CA SER A 92 -20.90 -32.71 17.28
C SER A 92 -21.62 -32.14 18.52
N GLU A 93 -22.39 -31.05 18.31
CA GLU A 93 -23.68 -30.59 18.89
C GLU A 93 -24.13 -30.96 20.34
N PRO A 94 -25.10 -30.22 20.95
CA PRO A 94 -25.78 -28.96 20.56
C PRO A 94 -25.88 -27.90 21.71
N LEU A 95 -26.79 -26.91 21.55
CA LEU A 95 -27.42 -26.01 22.56
C LEU A 95 -26.64 -24.69 22.85
N GLU A 96 -27.24 -23.47 22.90
CA GLU A 96 -28.65 -23.01 22.77
C GLU A 96 -28.74 -21.59 22.14
N LEU A 97 -29.99 -21.18 21.85
CA LEU A 97 -30.44 -19.86 21.35
C LEU A 97 -29.86 -18.62 22.06
N SER A 98 -29.60 -17.55 21.29
CA SER A 98 -30.45 -16.34 21.35
C SER A 98 -30.24 -15.39 20.15
N ALA A 99 -31.33 -14.84 19.64
CA ALA A 99 -31.36 -13.73 18.67
C ALA A 99 -31.18 -12.36 19.42
N CYS A 100 -31.13 -11.16 18.81
CA CYS A 100 -31.84 -10.59 17.66
C CYS A 100 -31.14 -9.34 17.06
N THR A 101 -31.46 -8.97 15.80
CA THR A 101 -31.56 -7.59 15.23
C THR A 101 -30.36 -6.61 15.31
N SER A 102 -30.11 -5.68 14.37
CA SER A 102 -30.70 -5.32 13.06
C SER A 102 -29.79 -4.26 12.39
N ALA A 103 -29.72 -4.21 11.05
CA ALA A 103 -29.27 -3.01 10.34
C ALA A 103 -30.35 -1.89 10.46
N PRO A 104 -30.01 -0.59 10.47
CA PRO A 104 -29.75 0.11 9.20
C PRO A 104 -28.74 1.29 9.26
N VAL A 105 -28.40 1.83 8.08
CA VAL A 105 -27.62 3.07 7.88
C VAL A 105 -28.55 4.30 7.93
N PRO A 106 -28.09 5.44 8.47
CA PRO A 106 -28.20 6.69 7.70
C PRO A 106 -26.90 7.51 7.66
N ARG A 107 -26.86 8.38 6.65
CA ARG A 107 -25.81 9.33 6.23
C ARG A 107 -26.11 10.73 6.86
N PRO A 108 -25.48 11.81 6.35
CA PRO A 108 -24.22 12.45 6.74
C PRO A 108 -24.38 13.60 7.75
N GLU A 109 -23.29 14.04 8.39
CA GLU A 109 -23.13 15.45 8.75
C GLU A 109 -21.71 15.97 8.42
N HIS A 110 -21.58 17.28 8.30
CA HIS A 110 -20.52 18.00 7.61
C HIS A 110 -20.02 19.15 8.49
N CYS A 111 -18.71 19.43 8.49
CA CYS A 111 -18.24 20.77 8.88
C CYS A 111 -17.10 21.25 7.98
N GLU A 112 -17.26 22.49 7.50
CA GLU A 112 -16.21 23.31 6.88
C GLU A 112 -15.25 23.86 7.95
N GLY A 113 -14.04 24.30 7.54
CA GLY A 113 -13.06 24.93 8.44
C GLY A 113 -11.61 24.75 7.94
N ALA A 114 -11.23 25.22 6.75
CA ALA A 114 -10.91 26.61 6.43
C ALA A 114 -9.49 27.09 6.82
N ALA A 115 -8.69 27.37 5.78
CA ALA A 115 -7.70 28.45 5.64
C ALA A 115 -6.53 28.63 6.65
N ALA A 116 -5.33 28.23 6.21
CA ALA A 116 -4.12 29.07 6.11
C ALA A 116 -3.22 28.46 5.00
N GLY A 117 -2.56 29.17 4.07
CA GLY A 117 -1.51 30.18 4.32
C GLY A 117 -0.31 29.50 5.00
N LEU A 118 0.92 29.43 4.49
CA LEU A 118 1.64 30.04 3.36
C LEU A 118 2.54 28.94 2.74
N LYS A 119 3.43 29.11 1.73
CA LYS A 119 3.90 30.26 0.93
C LYS A 119 4.44 29.70 -0.40
N ALA A 120 4.40 30.46 -1.51
CA ALA A 120 5.16 30.10 -2.71
C ALA A 120 6.66 30.42 -2.53
N VAL A 121 7.54 29.45 -2.78
CA VAL A 121 8.98 29.69 -2.98
C VAL A 121 9.36 29.16 -4.35
N ARG A 122 9.54 30.09 -5.29
CA ARG A 122 10.22 29.84 -6.57
C ARG A 122 11.72 29.86 -6.29
N ALA A 123 12.35 28.69 -6.21
CA ALA A 123 13.80 28.56 -6.12
C ALA A 123 14.35 27.87 -7.37
N THR A 124 15.46 28.41 -7.86
CA THR A 124 16.28 27.98 -8.99
C THR A 124 16.75 26.52 -8.90
N PRO A 125 17.13 25.88 -10.03
CA PRO A 125 17.73 24.55 -9.99
C PRO A 125 19.02 24.58 -9.16
N PRO A 126 19.23 23.67 -8.20
CA PRO A 126 20.48 23.58 -7.48
C PRO A 126 21.58 23.08 -8.42
N ALA A 127 22.75 23.71 -8.31
CA ALA A 127 23.97 23.19 -8.93
C ALA A 127 24.29 21.79 -8.37
N VAL A 128 25.04 21.00 -9.16
CA VAL A 128 25.43 19.63 -8.80
C VAL A 128 26.29 19.66 -7.53
N LEU A 129 25.68 19.36 -6.38
CA LEU A 129 26.38 19.09 -5.13
C LEU A 129 26.97 17.66 -5.15
N PRO A 130 28.10 17.43 -4.46
CA PRO A 130 28.68 16.10 -4.36
C PRO A 130 27.71 15.14 -3.66
N ASN A 131 27.56 13.94 -4.23
CA ASN A 131 26.59 12.92 -3.81
C ASN A 131 26.66 12.57 -2.29
N ALA A 132 27.83 12.75 -1.66
CA ALA A 132 28.03 12.57 -0.23
C ALA A 132 27.15 13.51 0.64
N ASP A 133 26.89 14.74 0.19
CA ASP A 133 26.06 15.72 0.92
C ASP A 133 24.59 15.24 0.97
N VAL A 134 24.07 14.74 -0.16
CA VAL A 134 22.72 14.18 -0.26
C VAL A 134 22.57 12.92 0.60
N VAL A 135 23.59 12.04 0.63
CA VAL A 135 23.58 10.85 1.50
C VAL A 135 23.62 11.25 2.99
N ALA A 136 24.41 12.25 3.36
CA ALA A 136 24.45 12.75 4.74
C ALA A 136 23.10 13.38 5.18
N CYS A 137 22.53 14.27 4.37
CA CYS A 137 21.24 14.90 4.67
C CYS A 137 20.08 13.88 4.73
N THR A 138 20.08 12.86 3.85
CA THR A 138 19.05 11.81 3.90
C THR A 138 19.21 10.89 5.12
N GLN A 139 20.44 10.55 5.50
CA GLN A 139 20.72 9.84 6.75
C GLN A 139 20.23 10.61 7.98
N GLU A 140 20.50 11.92 8.07
CA GLU A 140 20.05 12.77 9.18
C GLU A 140 18.51 12.86 9.25
N ALA A 141 17.84 13.08 8.12
CA ALA A 141 16.37 13.12 8.06
C ALA A 141 15.74 11.78 8.50
N LEU A 142 16.33 10.64 8.13
CA LEU A 142 15.87 9.31 8.57
C LEU A 142 16.06 9.09 10.08
N LEU A 143 17.20 9.50 10.64
CA LEU A 143 17.47 9.44 12.08
C LEU A 143 16.50 10.33 12.88
N GLN A 144 16.19 11.52 12.37
CA GLN A 144 15.20 12.42 12.97
C GLN A 144 13.80 11.79 12.97
N LYS A 145 13.37 11.17 11.87
CA LYS A 145 12.07 10.47 11.80
C LYS A 145 12.01 9.22 12.68
N LEU A 146 13.09 8.45 12.78
CA LEU A 146 13.19 7.30 13.68
C LEU A 146 13.07 7.76 15.14
N THR A 147 13.75 8.84 15.52
CA THR A 147 13.70 9.42 16.88
C THR A 147 12.28 9.90 17.22
N TRP A 148 11.64 10.66 16.33
CA TRP A 148 10.26 11.09 16.51
C TRP A 148 9.30 9.90 16.65
N ALA A 149 9.38 8.92 15.75
CA ALA A 149 8.48 7.76 15.77
C ALA A 149 8.66 6.91 17.04
N SER A 150 9.89 6.84 17.56
CA SER A 150 10.20 6.14 18.81
C SER A 150 9.62 6.84 20.05
N ALA A 151 9.62 8.19 20.05
CA ALA A 151 9.00 8.98 21.10
C ALA A 151 7.47 8.90 21.06
N GLU A 152 6.88 9.08 19.86
CA GLU A 152 5.43 9.02 19.62
C GLU A 152 4.85 7.63 19.93
N LEU A 153 5.64 6.57 19.73
CA LEU A 153 5.24 5.20 20.08
C LEU A 153 5.11 5.02 21.59
N GLY A 154 5.91 5.73 22.39
CA GLY A 154 5.83 5.71 23.85
C GLY A 154 4.63 6.47 24.41
N SER A 155 4.11 7.48 23.69
CA SER A 155 2.88 8.21 24.03
C SER A 155 1.61 7.57 23.46
N SER A 156 1.72 6.65 22.50
CA SER A 156 0.55 6.13 21.78
C SER A 156 -0.25 5.10 22.57
N THR A 157 -1.53 5.39 22.79
CA THR A 157 -2.51 4.47 23.40
C THR A 157 -3.36 3.73 22.35
N SER A 158 -3.13 3.95 21.05
CA SER A 158 -3.86 3.33 19.95
C SER A 158 -3.02 2.21 19.32
N LEU A 159 -3.54 0.99 19.33
CA LEU A 159 -2.86 -0.18 18.74
C LEU A 159 -2.54 0.05 17.25
N GLU A 160 -3.47 0.63 16.49
CA GLU A 160 -3.26 0.92 15.07
C GLU A 160 -2.14 1.93 14.86
N THR A 161 -2.14 3.04 15.62
CA THR A 161 -1.08 4.05 15.55
C THR A 161 0.30 3.45 15.90
N SER A 162 0.36 2.61 16.93
CA SER A 162 1.58 1.88 17.29
C SER A 162 2.08 0.94 16.18
N ILE A 163 1.18 0.26 15.46
CA ILE A 163 1.54 -0.58 14.30
C ILE A 163 2.12 0.28 13.15
N GLN A 164 1.54 1.45 12.89
CA GLN A 164 2.05 2.37 11.86
C GLN A 164 3.44 2.91 12.24
N LEU A 165 3.64 3.33 13.49
CA LEU A 165 4.92 3.82 14.00
C LEU A 165 6.02 2.75 13.98
N CYS A 166 5.72 1.52 14.43
CA CYS A 166 6.64 0.39 14.32
C CYS A 166 7.02 0.07 12.86
N SER A 167 6.09 0.25 11.92
CA SER A 167 6.34 0.04 10.49
C SER A 167 7.20 1.15 9.89
N LEU A 168 7.00 2.40 10.32
CA LEU A 168 7.87 3.54 9.96
C LEU A 168 9.30 3.35 10.50
N ILE A 169 9.46 2.94 11.77
CA ILE A 169 10.78 2.67 12.37
C ILE A 169 11.52 1.59 11.58
N ARG A 170 10.84 0.49 11.22
CA ARG A 170 11.41 -0.58 10.38
C ARG A 170 11.86 -0.06 9.01
N ALA A 171 11.03 0.72 8.33
CA ALA A 171 11.37 1.32 7.03
C ALA A 171 12.56 2.29 7.11
N CYS A 172 12.65 3.13 8.15
CA CYS A 172 13.81 3.99 8.38
C CYS A 172 15.09 3.18 8.62
N ALA A 173 15.03 2.11 9.42
CA ALA A 173 16.18 1.23 9.67
C ALA A 173 16.62 0.45 8.41
N GLU A 174 15.68 0.07 7.53
CA GLU A 174 15.98 -0.51 6.22
C GLU A 174 16.68 0.48 5.30
N ALA A 175 16.14 1.69 5.16
CA ALA A 175 16.73 2.75 4.33
C ALA A 175 18.16 3.13 4.80
N LEU A 176 18.38 3.23 6.12
CA LEU A 176 19.71 3.48 6.69
C LEU A 176 20.73 2.37 6.33
N ARG A 177 20.32 1.09 6.35
CA ARG A 177 21.21 0.00 5.90
C ARG A 177 21.55 0.11 4.41
N SER A 178 20.57 0.48 3.57
CA SER A 178 20.82 0.70 2.14
C SER A 178 21.76 1.89 1.89
N LEU A 179 21.67 2.98 2.66
CA LEU A 179 22.62 4.09 2.57
C LEU A 179 24.04 3.67 2.98
N GLN A 180 24.20 2.85 4.03
CA GLN A 180 25.51 2.30 4.44
C GLN A 180 26.13 1.38 3.38
N GLN A 181 25.31 0.64 2.62
CA GLN A 181 25.76 -0.18 1.49
C GLN A 181 26.26 0.64 0.29
N LEU A 182 25.85 1.91 0.16
CA LEU A 182 26.31 2.82 -0.89
C LEU A 182 27.58 3.59 -0.52
N GLN A 183 28.08 3.44 0.71
CA GLN A 183 29.29 4.08 1.23
C GLN A 183 30.53 3.15 1.22
N HIS A 184 30.38 1.90 0.78
CA HIS A 184 31.45 0.92 0.56
C HIS A 184 31.59 0.60 -0.93
#